data_AF-A0A379PP30-F1
#
_entry.id   AF-A0A379PP30-F1
#
_cell.length_a   1.000
_cell.length_b   1.000
_cell.length_c   1.000
_cell.angle_alpha   90.00
_cell.angle_beta   90.00
_cell.angle_gamma   90.00
#
_symmetry.space_group_name_H-M   'P 1'
#
loop_
_entity.id
_entity.type
_entity.pdbx_description
1 polymer ?
#
loop_
_entity_poly.entity_id
_entity_poly.type
_entity_poly.pdbx_seq_one_letter_code
_entity_poly.pdbx_strand_id
1 'polypeptide(L)'
;MNQRTPEELTEIAKKIHSGSIFSSMAVHPNDTHMLGMIFMPLLFAGDELREVWKKDPPHLVFAEMKDAMPRGINGYPCFGSCAFLNEAEFKVVREKLTKIEAAMAAI
;
A
#
# COMPACT_ATOMS: atom_id res chain seq x y z
N MET A 1 -6.48 0.85 -14.46
CA MET A 1 -5.51 -0.11 -13.90
C MET A 1 -5.93 -1.50 -14.35
N ASN A 2 -5.03 -2.36 -14.83
CA ASN A 2 -5.38 -3.76 -15.10
C ASN A 2 -5.74 -4.43 -13.77
N GLN A 3 -6.84 -5.19 -13.74
CA GLN A 3 -7.24 -5.90 -12.53
C GLN A 3 -6.26 -7.04 -12.25
N ARG A 4 -5.76 -7.08 -11.02
CA ARG A 4 -4.96 -8.22 -10.55
C ARG A 4 -5.82 -9.45 -10.33
N THR A 5 -5.20 -10.61 -10.49
CA THR A 5 -5.79 -11.92 -10.23
C THR A 5 -6.01 -12.17 -8.73
N PRO A 6 -6.93 -13.06 -8.34
CA PRO A 6 -7.13 -13.45 -6.94
C PRO A 6 -5.85 -13.98 -6.27
N GLU A 7 -4.98 -14.65 -7.02
CA GLU A 7 -3.71 -15.19 -6.55
C GLU A 7 -2.74 -14.05 -6.21
N GLU A 8 -2.61 -13.05 -7.08
CA GLU A 8 -1.79 -11.86 -6.83
C GLU A 8 -2.28 -11.06 -5.61
N LEU A 9 -3.60 -10.90 -5.45
CA LEU A 9 -4.16 -10.21 -4.29
C LEU A 9 -3.92 -11.00 -2.99
N THR A 10 -3.96 -12.33 -3.06
CA THR A 10 -3.63 -13.20 -1.92
C THR A 10 -2.16 -13.06 -1.53
N GLU A 11 -1.26 -12.99 -2.51
CA GLU A 11 0.16 -12.80 -2.28
C GLU A 11 0.46 -11.42 -1.67
N ILE A 12 -0.20 -10.36 -2.15
CA ILE A 12 -0.11 -9.02 -1.55
C ILE A 12 -0.51 -9.06 -0.07
N ALA A 13 -1.63 -9.72 0.27
CA ALA A 13 -2.08 -9.82 1.65
C ALA A 13 -1.05 -10.53 2.56
N LYS A 14 -0.45 -11.63 2.09
CA LYS A 14 0.62 -12.35 2.81
C LYS A 14 1.87 -11.48 3.01
N LYS A 15 2.26 -10.73 1.98
CA LYS A 15 3.42 -9.83 2.05
C LYS A 15 3.19 -8.63 2.96
N ILE A 16 1.98 -8.09 3.00
CA ILE A 16 1.60 -7.06 3.99
C ILE A 16 1.70 -7.65 5.40
N HIS A 17 1.11 -8.83 5.64
CA HIS A 17 1.13 -9.47 6.96
C HIS A 17 2.56 -9.78 7.44
N SER A 18 3.41 -10.32 6.56
CA SER A 18 4.81 -10.64 6.88
C SER A 18 5.74 -9.42 6.94
N GLY A 19 5.26 -8.23 6.57
CA GLY A 19 6.07 -7.01 6.52
C GLY A 19 7.03 -6.92 5.33
N SER A 20 6.91 -7.81 4.34
CA SER A 20 7.68 -7.71 3.08
C SER A 20 7.18 -6.59 2.17
N ILE A 21 5.92 -6.16 2.35
CA ILE A 21 5.34 -4.95 1.75
C ILE A 21 5.01 -3.94 2.85
N PHE A 22 5.42 -2.69 2.65
CA PHE A 22 4.92 -1.56 3.42
C PHE A 22 3.71 -0.95 2.70
N SER A 23 2.64 -0.66 3.44
CA SER A 23 1.43 -0.08 2.88
C SER A 23 0.97 1.15 3.66
N SER A 24 0.13 1.99 3.04
CA SER A 24 -0.46 3.17 3.67
C SER A 24 -1.29 2.86 4.91
N MET A 25 -1.67 1.59 5.14
CA MET A 25 -2.34 1.15 6.38
C MET A 25 -1.42 1.13 7.60
N ALA A 26 -0.09 1.03 7.39
CA ALA A 26 0.89 1.06 8.47
C ALA A 26 1.24 2.49 8.92
N VAL A 27 0.74 3.50 8.21
CA VAL A 27 0.97 4.92 8.54
C VAL A 27 -0.06 5.37 9.57
N HIS A 28 0.39 6.05 10.63
CA HIS A 28 -0.50 6.58 11.64
C HIS A 28 -1.49 7.59 11.02
N PRO A 29 -2.77 7.65 11.44
CA PRO A 29 -3.76 8.56 10.86
C PRO A 29 -3.33 10.05 10.84
N ASN A 30 -2.62 10.49 11.88
CA ASN A 30 -2.09 11.86 11.97
C ASN A 30 -0.91 12.13 11.00
N ASP A 31 -0.29 11.08 10.45
CA ASP A 31 0.89 11.17 9.58
C ASP A 31 0.54 10.95 8.11
N THR A 32 -0.75 10.90 7.75
CA THR A 32 -1.20 10.72 6.36
C THR A 32 -0.68 11.82 5.41
N HIS A 33 -0.40 13.02 5.94
CA HIS A 33 0.25 14.10 5.20
C HIS A 33 1.68 13.75 4.73
N MET A 34 2.32 12.74 5.33
CA MET A 34 3.65 12.26 4.96
C MET A 34 3.64 11.25 3.81
N LEU A 35 2.47 10.81 3.32
CA LEU A 35 2.37 9.80 2.26
C LEU A 35 3.17 10.19 1.00
N GLY A 36 3.24 11.48 0.66
CA GLY A 36 4.07 11.95 -0.45
C GLY A 36 5.57 11.69 -0.23
N MET A 37 6.08 11.84 0.99
CA MET A 37 7.48 11.56 1.31
C MET A 37 7.76 10.06 1.43
N ILE A 38 6.80 9.30 1.96
CA ILE A 38 6.88 7.84 2.08
C ILE A 38 6.88 7.20 0.69
N PHE A 39 5.96 7.61 -0.17
CA PHE A 39 5.83 7.14 -1.54
C PHE A 39 6.14 8.30 -2.50
N MET A 40 7.44 8.54 -2.75
CA MET A 40 7.91 9.68 -3.55
C MET A 40 7.21 9.88 -4.89
N PRO A 41 6.81 8.84 -5.64
CA PRO A 41 6.04 9.03 -6.88
C PRO A 41 4.76 9.85 -6.71
N LEU A 42 4.15 9.90 -5.52
CA LEU A 42 2.96 10.71 -5.25
C LEU A 42 3.25 12.22 -5.31
N LEU A 43 4.46 12.66 -4.97
CA LEU A 43 4.86 14.07 -5.09
C LEU A 43 4.95 14.50 -6.56
N PHE A 44 5.35 13.57 -7.42
CA PHE A 44 5.56 13.80 -8.85
C PHE A 44 4.37 13.37 -9.71
N ALA A 45 3.23 13.03 -9.10
CA ALA A 45 2.01 12.73 -9.84
C ALA A 45 1.57 13.98 -10.62
N GLY A 46 1.69 13.91 -11.96
CA GLY A 46 1.24 14.96 -12.87
C GLY A 46 -0.28 15.13 -12.87
N ASP A 47 -0.76 16.22 -13.46
CA ASP A 47 -2.18 16.59 -13.44
C ASP A 47 -3.09 15.50 -14.00
N GLU A 48 -2.67 14.80 -15.05
CA GLU A 48 -3.44 13.70 -15.65
C GLU A 48 -3.73 12.59 -14.63
N LEU A 49 -2.72 12.13 -13.89
CA LEU A 49 -2.89 11.09 -12.88
C LEU A 49 -3.75 11.58 -11.71
N ARG A 50 -3.61 12.86 -11.33
CA ARG A 50 -4.47 13.49 -10.31
C ARG A 50 -5.92 13.54 -10.74
N GLU A 51 -6.22 13.83 -12.01
CA GLU A 51 -7.59 13.80 -12.53
C GLU A 51 -8.17 12.38 -12.56
N VAL A 52 -7.36 11.35 -12.83
CA VAL A 52 -7.80 9.96 -12.68
C VAL A 52 -8.15 9.65 -11.23
N TRP A 53 -7.28 10.02 -10.28
CA TRP A 53 -7.50 9.77 -8.86
C TRP A 53 -8.63 10.58 -8.24
N LYS A 54 -9.02 11.71 -8.83
CA LYS A 54 -10.26 12.42 -8.43
C LYS A 54 -11.52 11.62 -8.71
N LYS A 55 -11.51 10.78 -9.74
CA LYS A 55 -12.67 9.97 -10.15
C LYS A 55 -12.68 8.59 -9.49
N ASP A 56 -11.50 7.98 -9.36
CA ASP A 56 -11.30 6.68 -8.74
C ASP A 56 -10.01 6.72 -7.90
N PRO A 57 -10.09 7.13 -6.62
CA PRO A 57 -8.92 7.27 -5.78
C PRO A 57 -8.35 5.90 -5.42
N PRO A 58 -7.01 5.77 -5.36
CA PRO A 58 -6.39 4.57 -4.84
C PRO A 58 -6.80 4.37 -3.38
N HIS A 59 -7.24 3.15 -3.04
CA HIS A 59 -7.64 2.78 -1.69
C HIS A 59 -6.47 2.27 -0.85
N LEU A 60 -5.41 1.79 -1.51
CA LEU A 60 -4.16 1.42 -0.86
C LEU A 60 -2.98 1.85 -1.72
N VAL A 61 -1.96 2.44 -1.09
CA VAL A 61 -0.64 2.64 -1.69
C VAL A 61 0.34 1.72 -0.98
N PHE A 62 1.20 1.04 -1.72
CA PHE A 62 2.16 0.10 -1.13
C PHE A 62 3.45 -0.03 -1.94
N ALA A 63 4.51 -0.51 -1.30
CA ALA A 63 5.80 -0.77 -1.90
C ALA A 63 6.50 -1.97 -1.24
N GLU A 64 7.38 -2.64 -1.99
CA GLU A 64 8.18 -3.74 -1.48
C GLU A 64 9.30 -3.21 -0.56
N MET A 65 9.44 -3.78 0.64
CA MET A 65 10.42 -3.31 1.63
C MET A 65 11.87 -3.47 1.19
N LYS A 66 12.16 -4.41 0.29
CA LYS A 66 13.50 -4.57 -0.32
C LYS A 66 13.94 -3.33 -1.12
N ASP A 67 12.98 -2.52 -1.57
CA ASP A 67 13.21 -1.33 -2.38
C ASP A 67 13.19 -0.05 -1.51
N ALA A 68 13.12 -0.21 -0.18
CA ALA A 68 13.15 0.91 0.77
C ALA A 68 14.51 1.62 0.72
N MET A 69 14.47 2.93 0.53
CA MET A 69 15.59 3.82 0.70
C MET A 69 15.81 4.11 2.21
N PRO A 70 16.96 4.72 2.61
CA PRO A 70 17.21 5.07 4.01
C PRO A 70 16.02 5.77 4.64
N ARG A 71 15.66 5.34 5.86
CA ARG A 71 14.49 5.89 6.58
C ARG A 71 14.65 7.39 6.78
N GLY A 72 13.55 8.11 6.58
CA GLY A 72 13.49 9.54 6.86
C GLY A 72 13.65 9.83 8.36
N ILE A 73 13.86 11.11 8.68
CA ILE A 73 13.97 11.60 10.07
C ILE A 73 12.70 11.26 10.90
N ASN A 74 11.56 11.06 10.23
CA ASN A 74 10.25 10.73 10.81
C ASN A 74 10.04 9.23 11.10
N GLY A 75 11.02 8.36 10.85
CA GLY A 75 10.94 6.92 11.18
C GLY A 75 10.23 6.04 10.16
N TYR A 76 9.61 6.60 9.12
CA TYR A 76 9.02 5.84 8.01
C TYR A 76 10.06 5.49 6.92
N PRO A 77 9.90 4.36 6.22
CA PRO A 77 10.65 4.09 5.00
C PRO A 77 10.26 5.06 3.87
N CYS A 78 11.19 5.30 2.95
CA CYS A 78 10.94 6.07 1.74
C CYS A 78 11.09 5.17 0.51
N PHE A 79 10.19 5.30 -0.46
CA PHE A 79 10.17 4.47 -1.66
C PHE A 79 10.19 5.32 -2.92
N GLY A 80 11.08 4.96 -3.86
CA GLY A 80 11.17 5.57 -5.19
C GLY A 80 10.14 5.02 -6.17
N SER A 81 9.42 3.96 -5.78
CA SER A 81 8.36 3.33 -6.55
C SER A 81 7.23 2.90 -5.61
N CYS A 82 6.00 2.84 -6.12
CA CYS A 82 4.85 2.33 -5.39
C CYS A 82 3.80 1.77 -6.34
N ALA A 83 2.95 0.90 -5.82
CA ALA A 83 1.79 0.35 -6.50
C ALA A 83 0.51 0.73 -5.75
N PHE A 84 -0.61 0.60 -6.46
CA PHE A 84 -1.93 1.01 -6.00
C PHE A 84 -2.93 -0.14 -6.04
N LEU A 85 -3.85 -0.18 -5.09
CA LEU A 85 -5.09 -0.96 -5.20
C LEU A 85 -6.27 -0.02 -5.35
N ASN A 86 -7.22 -0.37 -6.21
CA ASN A 86 -8.56 0.23 -6.20
C ASN A 86 -9.41 -0.36 -5.06
N GLU A 87 -10.65 0.14 -4.91
CA GLU A 87 -11.57 -0.30 -3.86
C GLU A 87 -11.84 -1.82 -3.89
N ALA A 88 -12.12 -2.37 -5.07
CA ALA A 88 -12.48 -3.77 -5.24
C ALA A 88 -11.32 -4.70 -4.88
N GLU A 89 -10.11 -4.39 -5.35
CA GLU A 89 -8.89 -5.11 -5.00
C GLU A 89 -8.58 -4.99 -3.50
N PHE A 90 -8.71 -3.79 -2.93
CA PHE A 90 -8.48 -3.54 -1.52
C PHE A 90 -9.41 -4.36 -0.63
N LYS A 91 -10.70 -4.47 -0.99
CA LYS A 91 -11.68 -5.28 -0.26
C LYS A 91 -11.26 -6.76 -0.20
N VAL A 92 -10.79 -7.32 -1.33
CA VAL A 92 -10.29 -8.70 -1.38
C VAL A 92 -9.05 -8.86 -0.51
N VAL A 93 -8.07 -7.95 -0.63
CA VAL A 93 -6.84 -7.99 0.18
C VAL A 93 -7.16 -7.89 1.67
N ARG A 94 -8.07 -7.00 2.08
CA ARG A 94 -8.47 -6.84 3.48
C ARG A 94 -9.14 -8.10 4.01
N GLU A 95 -10.01 -8.75 3.23
CA GLU A 95 -10.63 -10.01 3.62
C GLU A 95 -9.57 -11.12 3.83
N LYS A 96 -8.61 -11.25 2.92
CA LYS A 96 -7.51 -12.23 3.05
C LYS A 96 -6.63 -11.93 4.25
N LEU A 97 -6.28 -10.67 4.48
CA LEU A 97 -5.46 -10.24 5.61
C LEU A 97 -6.14 -10.59 6.95
N THR A 98 -7.43 -10.28 7.10
CA THR A 98 -8.21 -10.65 8.30
C THR A 98 -8.21 -12.16 8.53
N LYS A 99 -8.34 -12.98 7.47
CA LYS A 99 -8.30 -14.44 7.58
C LYS A 99 -6.92 -14.95 8.04
N ILE A 100 -5.84 -14.36 7.53
CA ILE A 100 -4.46 -14.70 7.95
C ILE A 100 -4.26 -14.33 9.42
N GLU A 101 -4.62 -13.12 9.82
CA GLU A 101 -4.51 -12.63 11.19
C GLU A 101 -5.30 -13.52 12.17
N ALA A 102 -6.53 -13.89 11.82
CA ALA A 102 -7.36 -14.78 12.64
C ALA A 102 -6.77 -16.19 12.78
N ALA A 103 -6.20 -16.75 11.71
CA ALA A 103 -5.57 -18.07 11.76
C ALA A 103 -4.32 -18.08 12.64
N MET A 104 -3.53 -17.01 12.63
CA MET A 104 -2.33 -16.88 13.47
C MET A 104 -2.66 -16.63 14.95
N ALA A 105 -3.76 -15.95 15.25
CA ALA A 105 -4.21 -15.71 16.62
C ALA A 105 -4.81 -16.96 17.30
N ALA A 106 -5.12 -18.01 16.52
CA ALA A 106 -5.70 -19.26 17.01
C ALA A 106 -4.66 -20.34 17.38
N ILE A 107 -3.36 -20.02 17.27
CA ILE A 107 -2.21 -20.88 17.58
C ILE A 107 -1.53 -20.35 18.84
#